data_AF-A0A7W0GSL9-F1
#
_entry.id   AF-A0A7W0GSL9-F1
#
_cell.length_a   1.000
_cell.length_b   1.000
_cell.length_c   1.000
_cell.angle_alpha   90.00
_cell.angle_beta   90.00
_cell.angle_gamma   90.00
#
_symmetry.space_group_name_H-M   'P 1'
#
loop_
_entity.id
_entity.type
_entity.pdbx_description
1 polymer ?
#
loop_
_entity_poly.entity_id
_entity_poly.type
_entity_poly.pdbx_seq_one_letter_code
_entity_poly.pdbx_strand_id
1 'polypeptide(L)'
;MQRVIRADIKPELVSWARERAGLDIDALTRRFPKLAAWEEGTIQPTLKQVEHFAQATHTPVGFLFLQQPPVENIPIPDFRTIRNKAVARPSPDLLDMIYVCQQRQEWYRDFARSERASPLPFVGSVSMTSNVESTAATMRQALGFDIEQRRRIPTWTDALRLFIEQADQAGIMVMCSGVVLNNNYRPLDP
;
A
#
# COMPACT_ATOMS: atom_id res chain seq x y z
N MET A 1 13.39 -26.48 31.49
CA MET A 1 13.40 -25.00 31.43
C MET A 1 13.77 -24.59 30.01
N GLN A 2 12.85 -24.00 29.24
CA GLN A 2 13.21 -23.41 27.94
C GLN A 2 14.07 -22.16 28.18
N ARG A 3 15.23 -22.08 27.54
CA ARG A 3 16.15 -20.93 27.62
C ARG A 3 15.47 -19.73 26.95
N VAL A 4 15.18 -18.69 27.71
CA VAL A 4 14.61 -17.44 27.19
C VAL A 4 15.72 -16.71 26.42
N ILE A 5 15.63 -16.73 25.09
CA ILE A 5 16.57 -16.01 24.22
C ILE A 5 16.16 -14.54 24.18
N ARG A 6 17.06 -13.67 24.61
CA ARG A 6 16.95 -12.22 24.45
C ARG A 6 17.36 -11.86 23.02
N ALA A 7 16.58 -10.99 22.41
CA ALA A 7 16.87 -10.45 21.09
C ALA A 7 17.60 -9.13 21.28
N ASP A 8 18.79 -9.01 20.70
CA ASP A 8 19.54 -7.77 20.67
C ASP A 8 19.01 -6.90 19.53
N ILE A 9 18.12 -5.97 19.87
CA ILE A 9 17.55 -5.02 18.93
C ILE A 9 17.91 -3.60 19.35
N LYS A 10 18.09 -2.71 18.37
CA LYS A 10 18.44 -1.32 18.66
C LYS A 10 17.22 -0.52 19.11
N PRO A 11 17.33 0.34 20.14
CA PRO A 11 16.21 1.15 20.61
C PRO A 11 15.59 2.04 19.53
N GLU A 12 16.43 2.60 18.66
CA GLU A 12 16.01 3.40 17.49
C GLU A 12 15.08 2.63 16.52
N LEU A 13 15.22 1.31 16.40
CA LEU A 13 14.33 0.48 15.57
C LEU A 13 13.00 0.21 16.25
N VAL A 14 12.97 0.16 17.58
CA VAL A 14 11.73 0.03 18.35
C VAL A 14 10.90 1.31 18.20
N SER A 15 11.52 2.47 18.44
CA SER A 15 10.86 3.77 18.28
C SER A 15 10.39 3.99 16.84
N TRP A 16 11.25 3.67 15.86
CA TRP A 16 10.90 3.76 14.45
C TRP A 16 9.69 2.91 14.08
N ALA A 17 9.64 1.64 14.50
CA ALA A 17 8.53 0.75 14.18
C ALA A 17 7.20 1.25 14.75
N ARG A 18 7.22 1.79 15.98
CA ARG A 18 6.04 2.40 16.60
C ARG A 18 5.57 3.66 15.86
N GLU A 19 6.47 4.60 15.62
CA GLU A 19 6.17 5.85 14.92
C GLU A 19 5.67 5.61 13.49
N ARG A 20 6.30 4.68 12.78
CA ARG A 20 5.90 4.21 11.45
C ARG A 20 4.46 3.68 11.45
N ALA A 21 4.07 2.96 12.50
CA ALA A 21 2.71 2.45 12.65
C ALA A 21 1.69 3.51 13.07
N GLY A 22 2.11 4.76 13.33
CA GLY A 22 1.23 5.82 13.83
C GLY A 22 0.70 5.55 15.24
N LEU A 23 1.36 4.66 16.00
CA LEU A 23 0.89 4.24 17.31
C LEU A 23 1.53 5.08 18.41
N ASP A 24 0.70 5.58 19.32
CA ASP A 24 1.18 6.25 20.52
C ASP A 24 1.76 5.22 21.52
N ILE A 25 2.73 5.65 22.33
CA ILE A 25 3.37 4.80 23.33
C ILE A 25 2.34 4.28 24.35
N ASP A 26 1.37 5.12 24.73
CA ASP A 26 0.31 4.76 25.67
C ASP A 26 -0.62 3.68 25.10
N ALA A 27 -0.85 3.71 23.78
CA ALA A 27 -1.67 2.71 23.08
C ALA A 27 -1.02 1.31 23.14
N LEU A 28 0.32 1.23 23.12
CA LEU A 28 1.05 -0.03 23.14
C LEU A 28 1.49 -0.49 24.53
N THR A 29 1.60 0.41 25.50
CA THR A 29 2.13 0.11 26.84
C THR A 29 1.29 -0.93 27.59
N ARG A 30 -0.03 -0.98 27.38
CA ARG A 30 -0.88 -2.05 27.94
C ARG A 30 -0.49 -3.45 27.46
N ARG A 31 -0.10 -3.58 26.18
CA ARG A 31 0.30 -4.86 25.57
C ARG A 31 1.80 -5.15 25.75
N PHE A 32 2.61 -4.09 25.83
CA PHE A 32 4.06 -4.15 25.99
C PHE A 32 4.50 -3.26 27.17
N PRO A 33 4.33 -3.70 28.43
CA PRO A 33 4.59 -2.86 29.61
C PRO A 33 6.05 -2.39 29.76
N LYS A 34 6.98 -3.02 29.03
CA LYS A 34 8.40 -2.70 29.03
C LYS A 34 8.84 -1.90 27.79
N LEU A 35 7.90 -1.41 26.99
CA LEU A 35 8.19 -0.72 25.72
C LEU A 35 9.12 0.49 25.93
N ALA A 36 8.85 1.35 26.92
CA ALA A 36 9.72 2.48 27.25
C ALA A 36 11.17 2.03 27.55
N ALA A 37 11.33 0.96 28.33
CA ALA A 37 12.64 0.39 28.63
C ALA A 37 13.35 -0.23 27.40
N TRP A 38 12.60 -0.66 26.39
CA TRP A 38 13.15 -1.10 25.10
C TRP A 38 13.60 0.08 24.25
N GLU A 39 12.81 1.16 24.20
CA GLU A 39 13.14 2.42 23.49
C GLU A 39 14.29 3.21 24.15
N GLU A 40 14.53 3.00 25.46
CA GLU A 40 15.70 3.52 26.17
C GLU A 40 16.92 2.59 26.10
N GLY A 41 16.73 1.34 25.66
CA GLY A 41 17.80 0.32 25.63
C GLY A 41 18.21 -0.23 27.00
N THR A 42 17.45 0.06 28.06
CA THR A 42 17.73 -0.43 29.42
C THR A 42 17.39 -1.91 29.61
N ILE A 43 16.44 -2.43 28.81
CA ILE A 43 16.04 -3.84 28.80
C ILE A 43 15.93 -4.35 27.38
N GLN A 44 16.51 -5.52 27.10
CA GLN A 44 16.31 -6.22 25.83
C GLN A 44 15.05 -7.11 25.87
N PRO A 45 14.16 -7.05 24.85
CA PRO A 45 13.03 -7.96 24.74
C PRO A 45 13.49 -9.41 24.49
N THR A 46 12.60 -10.35 24.75
CA THR A 46 12.76 -11.73 24.26
C THR A 46 12.41 -11.82 22.77
N LEU A 47 12.91 -12.82 22.05
CA LEU A 47 12.54 -13.02 20.64
C LEU A 47 11.02 -13.06 20.40
N LYS A 48 10.29 -13.78 21.27
CA LYS A 48 8.81 -13.84 21.21
C LYS A 48 8.14 -12.47 21.42
N GLN A 49 8.73 -11.62 22.27
CA GLN A 49 8.25 -10.25 22.46
C GLN A 49 8.50 -9.39 21.22
N VAL A 50 9.65 -9.55 20.57
CA VAL A 50 9.96 -8.89 19.30
C VAL A 50 8.99 -9.31 18.21
N GLU A 51 8.69 -10.61 18.07
CA GLU A 51 7.71 -11.11 17.10
C GLU A 51 6.30 -10.53 17.36
N HIS A 52 5.85 -10.52 18.61
CA HIS A 52 4.56 -9.93 18.96
C HIS A 52 4.51 -8.42 18.72
N PHE A 53 5.60 -7.71 19.00
CA PHE A 53 5.73 -6.28 18.75
C PHE A 53 5.68 -5.99 17.26
N ALA A 54 6.48 -6.71 16.46
CA ALA A 54 6.47 -6.62 15.00
C ALA A 54 5.08 -6.82 14.39
N GLN A 55 4.31 -7.80 14.89
CA GLN A 55 2.93 -8.00 14.48
C GLN A 55 2.01 -6.82 14.86
N ALA A 56 2.20 -6.23 16.04
CA ALA A 56 1.40 -5.12 16.52
C ALA A 56 1.67 -3.82 15.77
N THR A 57 2.90 -3.62 15.28
CA THR A 57 3.33 -2.44 14.52
C THR A 57 3.35 -2.69 13.00
N HIS A 58 2.83 -3.83 12.54
CA HIS A 58 2.87 -4.25 11.14
C HIS A 58 4.26 -4.11 10.49
N THR A 59 5.29 -4.39 11.28
CA THR A 59 6.69 -4.27 10.88
C THR A 59 7.21 -5.66 10.49
N PRO A 60 7.86 -5.83 9.33
CA PRO A 60 8.59 -7.06 9.05
C PRO A 60 9.60 -7.34 10.16
N VAL A 61 9.51 -8.51 10.81
CA VAL A 61 10.32 -8.81 12.00
C VAL A 61 11.83 -8.62 11.75
N GLY A 62 12.31 -8.94 10.55
CA GLY A 62 13.70 -8.74 10.15
C GLY A 62 14.17 -7.28 10.19
N PHE A 63 13.26 -6.31 10.05
CA PHE A 63 13.60 -4.89 10.11
C PHE A 63 14.05 -4.47 11.51
N LEU A 64 13.55 -5.12 12.57
CA LEU A 64 13.96 -4.84 13.96
C LEU A 64 15.39 -5.30 14.28
N PHE A 65 16.03 -6.05 13.36
CA PHE A 65 17.41 -6.51 13.47
C PHE A 65 18.38 -5.79 12.52
N LEU A 66 17.92 -4.73 11.85
CA LEU A 66 18.79 -3.92 10.99
C LEU A 66 19.77 -3.09 11.82
N GLN A 67 20.77 -2.53 11.13
CA GLN A 67 21.72 -1.63 11.78
C GLN A 67 21.15 -0.22 11.98
N GLN A 68 20.14 0.17 11.21
CA GLN A 68 19.48 1.46 11.30
C GLN A 68 18.07 1.34 10.69
N PRO A 69 17.13 2.23 11.05
CA PRO A 69 15.81 2.28 10.44
C PRO A 69 15.86 2.36 8.90
N PRO A 70 15.13 1.51 8.17
CA PRO A 70 15.08 1.58 6.72
C PRO A 70 14.27 2.80 6.27
N VAL A 71 14.59 3.30 5.07
CA VAL A 71 13.77 4.28 4.36
C VAL A 71 12.81 3.51 3.45
N GLU A 72 11.52 3.64 3.72
CA GLU A 72 10.49 3.02 2.90
C GLU A 72 9.92 4.04 1.92
N ASN A 73 10.05 3.73 0.64
CA ASN A 73 9.51 4.53 -0.45
C ASN A 73 8.29 3.83 -1.05
N ILE A 74 7.36 4.61 -1.60
CA ILE A 74 6.26 4.10 -2.40
C ILE A 74 6.87 3.53 -3.71
N PRO A 75 6.71 2.22 -4.00
CA PRO A 75 7.38 1.57 -5.13
C PRO A 75 6.66 1.81 -6.48
N ILE A 76 5.77 2.78 -6.53
CA ILE A 76 4.98 3.17 -7.71
C ILE A 76 4.86 4.70 -7.78
N PRO A 77 4.64 5.29 -8.97
CA PRO A 77 4.27 6.70 -9.07
C PRO A 77 2.97 6.97 -8.30
N ASP A 78 3.03 7.88 -7.32
CA ASP A 78 1.87 8.21 -6.47
C ASP A 78 1.09 9.40 -7.03
N PHE A 79 0.02 9.11 -7.78
CA PHE A 79 -0.87 10.11 -8.36
C PHE A 79 -2.02 10.55 -7.43
N ARG A 80 -2.04 10.12 -6.16
CA ARG A 80 -3.09 10.51 -5.20
C ARG A 80 -2.98 11.97 -4.74
N THR A 81 -1.86 12.63 -5.01
CA THR A 81 -1.59 13.98 -4.53
C THR A 81 -2.24 15.03 -5.45
N ILE A 82 -3.32 15.66 -4.99
CA ILE A 82 -3.81 16.91 -5.58
C ILE A 82 -2.88 18.03 -5.08
N ARG A 83 -2.16 18.70 -5.99
CA ARG A 83 -1.15 19.76 -5.74
C ARG A 83 0.23 19.30 -5.21
N ASN A 84 0.70 18.11 -5.55
CA ASN A 84 2.09 17.68 -5.25
C ASN A 84 2.50 17.69 -3.76
N LYS A 85 1.55 17.70 -2.81
CA LYS A 85 1.92 17.45 -1.40
C LYS A 85 2.16 15.95 -1.23
N ALA A 86 3.42 15.54 -1.31
CA ALA A 86 3.82 14.17 -1.05
C ALA A 86 3.34 13.72 0.33
N VAL A 87 2.82 12.49 0.43
CA VAL A 87 2.62 11.83 1.72
C VAL A 87 4.00 11.72 2.36
N ALA A 88 4.20 12.34 3.53
CA ALA A 88 5.53 12.47 4.13
C ALA A 88 6.16 11.11 4.46
N ARG A 89 5.34 10.11 4.82
CA ARG A 89 5.72 8.70 4.99
C ARG A 89 4.52 7.80 4.69
N PRO A 90 4.64 6.74 3.86
CA PRO A 90 3.54 5.83 3.60
C PRO A 90 3.21 5.01 4.86
N SER A 91 1.92 4.75 5.11
CA SER A 91 1.52 3.86 6.20
C SER A 91 1.91 2.40 5.90
N PRO A 92 2.13 1.56 6.93
CA PRO A 92 2.32 0.11 6.75
C PRO A 92 1.17 -0.53 5.95
N ASP A 93 -0.05 -0.07 6.23
CA ASP A 93 -1.29 -0.51 5.62
C ASP A 93 -1.30 -0.23 4.11
N LEU A 94 -0.88 0.97 3.72
CA LEU A 94 -0.70 1.34 2.32
C LEU A 94 0.37 0.47 1.64
N LEU A 95 1.53 0.30 2.26
CA LEU A 95 2.63 -0.48 1.67
C LEU A 95 2.23 -1.94 1.45
N ASP A 96 1.61 -2.57 2.45
CA ASP A 96 1.06 -3.93 2.34
C ASP A 96 0.11 -4.06 1.15
N MET A 97 -0.78 -3.08 0.97
CA MET A 97 -1.72 -3.05 -0.16
C MET A 97 -1.01 -2.87 -1.49
N ILE A 98 -0.02 -1.98 -1.59
CA ILE A 98 0.75 -1.79 -2.83
C ILE A 98 1.47 -3.08 -3.21
N TYR A 99 2.13 -3.76 -2.26
CA TYR A 99 2.85 -4.99 -2.55
C TYR A 99 1.92 -6.11 -3.04
N VAL A 100 0.74 -6.26 -2.46
CA VAL A 100 -0.25 -7.22 -2.96
C VAL A 100 -0.79 -6.84 -4.33
N CYS A 101 -1.03 -5.55 -4.59
CA CYS A 101 -1.42 -5.08 -5.92
C CYS A 101 -0.33 -5.37 -6.96
N GLN A 102 0.95 -5.17 -6.62
CA GLN A 102 2.08 -5.49 -7.51
C GLN A 102 2.17 -7.00 -7.79
N GLN A 103 2.02 -7.85 -6.76
CA GLN A 103 2.00 -9.31 -6.95
C GLN A 103 0.85 -9.76 -7.86
N ARG A 104 -0.36 -9.20 -7.67
CA ARG A 104 -1.52 -9.50 -8.53
C ARG A 104 -1.30 -9.02 -9.96
N GLN A 105 -0.73 -7.83 -10.14
CA GLN A 105 -0.38 -7.30 -11.45
C GLN A 105 0.66 -8.17 -12.17
N GLU A 106 1.69 -8.61 -11.46
CA GLU A 106 2.71 -9.51 -12.00
C GLU A 106 2.11 -10.86 -12.43
N TRP A 107 1.30 -11.46 -11.56
CA TRP A 107 0.58 -12.68 -11.91
C TRP A 107 -0.30 -12.50 -13.15
N TYR A 108 -1.07 -11.40 -13.21
CA TYR A 108 -1.95 -11.13 -14.36
C TYR A 108 -1.17 -10.89 -15.65
N ARG A 109 -0.02 -10.20 -15.57
CA ARG A 109 0.88 -10.02 -16.71
C ARG A 109 1.35 -11.38 -17.25
N ASP A 110 1.75 -12.28 -16.36
CA ASP A 110 2.27 -13.59 -16.75
C ASP A 110 1.15 -14.48 -17.32
N PHE A 111 -0.05 -14.39 -16.75
CA PHE A 111 -1.26 -15.01 -17.31
C PHE A 111 -1.62 -14.46 -18.71
N ALA A 112 -1.66 -13.15 -18.88
CA ALA A 112 -1.96 -12.53 -20.18
C ALA A 112 -0.93 -12.93 -21.25
N ARG A 113 0.35 -13.12 -20.86
CA ARG A 113 1.40 -13.64 -21.75
C ARG A 113 1.18 -15.11 -22.12
N SER A 114 0.80 -15.96 -21.17
CA SER A 114 0.53 -17.39 -21.46
C SER A 114 -0.65 -17.55 -22.40
N GLU A 115 -1.69 -16.73 -22.24
CA GLU A 115 -2.87 -16.69 -23.12
C GLU A 115 -2.65 -15.95 -24.44
N ARG A 116 -1.44 -15.41 -24.68
CA ARG A 116 -1.10 -14.61 -25.87
C ARG A 116 -2.09 -13.46 -26.11
N ALA A 117 -2.50 -12.80 -25.04
CA ALA A 117 -3.37 -11.64 -25.11
C ALA A 117 -2.75 -10.57 -26.04
N SER A 118 -3.61 -9.93 -26.84
CA SER A 118 -3.17 -8.87 -27.75
C SER A 118 -2.77 -7.62 -26.97
N PRO A 119 -1.76 -6.86 -27.42
CA PRO A 119 -1.44 -5.56 -26.84
C PRO A 119 -2.64 -4.61 -26.90
N LEU A 120 -2.79 -3.79 -25.87
CA LEU A 120 -3.84 -2.78 -25.81
C LEU A 120 -3.44 -1.58 -26.69
N PRO A 121 -4.29 -1.12 -27.62
CA PRO A 121 -3.94 -0.15 -28.64
C PRO A 121 -3.63 1.26 -28.10
N PHE A 122 -4.07 1.56 -26.88
CA PHE A 122 -3.83 2.85 -26.23
C PHE A 122 -2.53 2.88 -25.40
N VAL A 123 -1.89 1.74 -25.15
CA VAL A 123 -0.63 1.70 -24.39
C VAL A 123 0.52 2.07 -25.32
N GLY A 124 1.21 3.16 -25.01
CA GLY A 124 2.31 3.68 -25.84
C GLY A 124 1.88 4.40 -27.12
N SER A 125 0.59 4.75 -27.26
CA SER A 125 0.05 5.41 -28.45
C SER A 125 0.33 6.92 -28.53
N VAL A 126 0.83 7.53 -27.45
CA VAL A 126 1.08 8.98 -27.33
C VAL A 126 2.48 9.28 -26.81
N SER A 127 2.98 10.46 -27.15
CA SER A 127 4.29 10.97 -26.71
C SER A 127 4.15 12.17 -25.78
N MET A 128 5.24 12.57 -25.11
CA MET A 128 5.29 13.78 -24.27
C MET A 128 5.09 15.09 -25.06
N THR A 129 5.17 15.04 -26.39
CA THR A 129 4.92 16.19 -27.28
C THR A 129 3.51 16.18 -27.87
N SER A 130 2.70 15.17 -27.55
CA SER A 130 1.32 15.08 -28.02
C SER A 130 0.46 16.16 -27.38
N ASN A 131 -0.52 16.68 -28.13
CA ASN A 131 -1.47 17.65 -27.60
C ASN A 131 -2.30 17.01 -26.46
N VAL A 132 -2.44 17.75 -25.36
CA VAL A 132 -3.08 17.27 -24.13
C VAL A 132 -4.57 17.00 -24.34
N GLU A 133 -5.28 17.91 -25.01
CA GLU A 133 -6.74 17.80 -25.22
C GLU A 133 -7.08 16.63 -26.14
N SER A 134 -6.34 16.46 -27.23
CA SER A 134 -6.54 15.33 -28.14
C SER A 134 -6.18 14.00 -27.47
N THR A 135 -5.11 13.96 -26.69
CA THR A 135 -4.72 12.78 -25.90
C THR A 135 -5.82 12.39 -24.92
N ALA A 136 -6.35 13.37 -24.17
CA ALA A 136 -7.44 13.13 -23.23
C ALA A 136 -8.71 12.62 -23.93
N ALA A 137 -9.04 13.15 -25.11
CA ALA A 137 -10.17 12.67 -25.92
C ALA A 137 -9.98 11.21 -26.37
N THR A 138 -8.79 10.85 -26.85
CA THR A 138 -8.45 9.47 -27.24
C THR A 138 -8.56 8.52 -26.05
N MET A 139 -8.01 8.88 -24.89
CA MET A 139 -8.07 8.03 -23.69
C MET A 139 -9.50 7.88 -23.17
N ARG A 140 -10.31 8.94 -23.24
CA ARG A 140 -11.75 8.86 -22.93
C ARG A 140 -12.48 7.89 -23.85
N GLN A 141 -12.21 7.93 -25.15
CA GLN A 141 -12.81 6.99 -26.10
C GLN A 141 -12.37 5.55 -25.83
N ALA A 142 -11.09 5.31 -25.57
CA ALA A 142 -10.56 3.98 -25.23
C ALA A 142 -11.21 3.40 -23.96
N LEU A 143 -11.49 4.24 -22.97
CA LEU A 143 -12.19 3.87 -21.74
C LEU A 143 -13.72 3.84 -21.87
N GLY A 144 -14.30 4.21 -23.03
CA GLY A 144 -15.75 4.37 -23.14
C GLY A 144 -16.35 5.43 -22.21
N PHE A 145 -15.55 6.40 -21.74
CA PHE A 145 -15.96 7.39 -20.75
C PHE A 145 -16.74 8.55 -21.38
N ASP A 146 -18.06 8.53 -21.17
CA ASP A 146 -18.98 9.61 -21.58
C ASP A 146 -19.45 10.46 -20.38
N ILE A 147 -19.28 11.78 -20.51
CA ILE A 147 -19.68 12.77 -19.52
C ILE A 147 -21.21 12.85 -19.42
N GLU A 148 -21.93 12.73 -20.54
CA GLU A 148 -23.39 12.81 -20.55
C GLU A 148 -24.02 11.56 -19.92
N GLN A 149 -23.50 10.38 -20.25
CA GLN A 149 -23.85 9.15 -19.54
C GLN A 149 -23.57 9.28 -18.03
N ARG A 150 -22.38 9.78 -17.64
CA ARG A 150 -22.00 9.98 -16.24
C ARG A 150 -22.95 10.89 -15.47
N ARG A 151 -23.47 11.96 -16.10
CA ARG A 151 -24.41 12.93 -15.51
C ARG A 151 -25.79 12.33 -15.23
N ARG A 152 -26.19 11.30 -15.97
CA ARG A 152 -27.48 10.62 -15.80
C ARG A 152 -27.46 9.58 -14.68
N ILE A 153 -26.27 9.22 -14.17
CA ILE A 153 -26.13 8.23 -13.11
C ILE A 153 -26.51 8.86 -11.76
N PRO A 154 -27.48 8.29 -11.02
CA PRO A 154 -28.03 8.94 -9.82
C PRO A 154 -27.02 9.09 -8.67
N THR A 155 -26.10 8.13 -8.51
CA THR A 155 -25.17 8.11 -7.37
C THR A 155 -23.72 8.12 -7.82
N TRP A 156 -22.84 8.66 -6.97
CA TRP A 156 -21.40 8.61 -7.21
C TRP A 156 -20.87 7.16 -7.23
N THR A 157 -21.40 6.28 -6.37
CA THR A 157 -20.95 4.88 -6.27
C THR A 157 -21.30 4.09 -7.53
N ASP A 158 -22.50 4.27 -8.08
CA ASP A 158 -22.90 3.58 -9.32
C ASP A 158 -22.06 4.03 -10.50
N ALA A 159 -21.69 5.31 -10.52
CA ALA A 159 -20.82 5.80 -11.56
C ALA A 159 -19.37 5.33 -11.43
N LEU A 160 -18.87 5.18 -10.19
CA LEU A 160 -17.57 4.56 -9.96
C LEU A 160 -17.59 3.10 -10.41
N ARG A 161 -18.64 2.32 -10.09
CA ARG A 161 -18.79 0.94 -10.55
C ARG A 161 -18.78 0.84 -12.07
N LEU A 162 -19.56 1.68 -12.75
CA LEU A 162 -19.56 1.73 -14.21
C LEU A 162 -18.16 2.03 -14.76
N PHE A 163 -17.45 3.00 -14.16
CA PHE A 163 -16.10 3.35 -14.62
C PHE A 163 -15.09 2.22 -14.41
N ILE A 164 -15.21 1.47 -13.30
CA ILE A 164 -14.41 0.27 -13.04
C ILE A 164 -14.68 -0.80 -14.11
N GLU A 165 -15.96 -1.06 -14.40
CA GLU A 165 -16.36 -2.03 -15.44
C GLU A 165 -15.83 -1.62 -16.83
N GLN A 166 -15.90 -0.34 -17.16
CA GLN A 166 -15.36 0.23 -18.40
C GLN A 166 -13.84 0.04 -18.52
N ALA A 167 -13.10 0.32 -17.45
CA ALA A 167 -11.65 0.11 -17.41
C ALA A 167 -11.30 -1.38 -17.54
N ASP A 168 -12.02 -2.26 -16.83
CA ASP A 168 -11.82 -3.71 -16.89
C ASP A 168 -12.09 -4.26 -18.31
N GLN A 169 -13.18 -3.82 -18.95
CA GLN A 169 -13.50 -4.16 -20.35
C GLN A 169 -12.43 -3.65 -21.34
N ALA A 170 -11.76 -2.55 -21.02
CA ALA A 170 -10.63 -2.03 -21.80
C ALA A 170 -9.31 -2.81 -21.55
N GLY A 171 -9.34 -3.86 -20.71
CA GLY A 171 -8.18 -4.68 -20.36
C GLY A 171 -7.32 -4.11 -19.23
N ILE A 172 -7.83 -3.13 -18.48
CA ILE A 172 -7.14 -2.51 -17.34
C ILE A 172 -7.59 -3.18 -16.06
N MET A 173 -6.67 -3.86 -15.38
CA MET A 173 -6.93 -4.40 -14.05
C MET A 173 -7.20 -3.28 -13.04
N VAL A 174 -8.38 -3.30 -12.43
CA VAL A 174 -8.74 -2.40 -11.33
C VAL A 174 -8.84 -3.17 -10.03
N MET A 175 -8.15 -2.69 -8.99
CA MET A 175 -8.17 -3.29 -7.66
C MET A 175 -8.72 -2.28 -6.66
N CYS A 176 -9.81 -2.65 -5.99
CA CYS A 176 -10.45 -1.83 -4.96
C CYS A 176 -10.52 -2.62 -3.65
N SER A 177 -10.10 -2.01 -2.54
CA SER A 177 -10.29 -2.56 -1.20
C SER A 177 -10.46 -1.42 -0.19
N GLY A 178 -11.40 -1.59 0.74
CA GLY A 178 -11.54 -0.72 1.91
C GLY A 178 -10.80 -1.25 3.15
N VAL A 179 -10.15 -2.41 3.01
CA VAL A 179 -9.48 -3.12 4.10
C VAL A 179 -8.10 -3.56 3.67
N VAL A 180 -7.19 -3.75 4.61
CA VAL A 180 -5.84 -4.20 4.31
C VAL A 180 -5.82 -5.72 4.09
N LEU A 181 -5.27 -6.15 2.96
CA LEU A 181 -5.27 -7.54 2.52
C LEU A 181 -6.71 -8.09 2.47
N ASN A 182 -7.00 -9.12 3.27
CA ASN A 182 -8.32 -9.71 3.43
C ASN A 182 -8.86 -9.55 4.87
N ASN A 183 -8.36 -8.57 5.63
CA ASN A 183 -8.70 -8.40 7.04
C ASN A 183 -9.79 -7.35 7.26
N ASN A 184 -11.04 -7.79 7.43
CA ASN A 184 -12.19 -6.89 7.65
C ASN A 184 -12.13 -6.08 8.96
N TYR A 185 -11.19 -6.35 9.85
CA TYR A 185 -10.97 -5.60 11.09
C TYR A 185 -9.81 -4.60 10.99
N ARG A 186 -9.13 -4.53 9.84
CA ARG A 186 -8.06 -3.56 9.55
C ARG A 186 -8.51 -2.67 8.38
N PRO A 187 -9.27 -1.59 8.66
CA PRO A 187 -9.65 -0.64 7.62
C PRO A 187 -8.38 -0.03 7.00
N LEU A 188 -8.40 0.17 5.68
CA LEU A 188 -7.25 0.77 5.00
C LEU A 188 -7.18 2.26 5.35
N ASP A 189 -6.13 2.65 6.08
CA ASP A 189 -5.79 4.05 6.35
C ASP A 189 -4.47 4.41 5.60
N PRO A 190 -4.58 5.10 4.44
CA PRO A 190 -3.48 5.25 3.49
C PRO A 190 -2.44 6.32 3.82
#